data_AF-A0A5D0RJ06-F1
#
_entry.id   AF-A0A5D0RJ06-F1
#
_cell.length_a   1.000
_cell.length_b   1.000
_cell.length_c   1.000
_cell.angle_alpha   90.00
_cell.angle_beta   90.00
_cell.angle_gamma   90.00
#
_symmetry.space_group_name_H-M   'P 1'
#
loop_
_entity.id
_entity.type
_entity.pdbx_description
1 polymer ?
#
loop_
_entity_poly.entity_id
_entity_poly.type
_entity_poly.pdbx_seq_one_letter_code
_entity_poly.pdbx_strand_id
1 'polypeptide(L)'
;MPHFCPRFSLWRKQTLTMTKARQVSLNRRKLGNDAMFGFKNRHLSVRIARGVAEPGFAGTGEETTSIASYRTKGFVNGSRVATQLGWRPVEAVTVGDRVMTFDNGMQKVVAVTRNVHFASDDTMPEFASPIRVPVGAIGNDHPMTLLPCQCVMIESDAAEELTGDPFALVQARALVGFRGIERMTGQRPIEVVTLHFAADEVVFTDGGALVHAPADIPGTVNVDFIDHEAETPYVAYTADEARKLIAAMAKEDARAYAAGARMVNAA
;
A
#
# COMPACT_ATOMS: atom_id res chain seq x y z
N MET A 1 29.68 -27.10 -17.30
CA MET A 1 28.76 -28.25 -17.45
C MET A 1 29.61 -29.46 -17.81
N PRO A 2 29.43 -30.62 -17.15
CA PRO A 2 28.16 -31.33 -17.13
C PRO A 2 27.51 -31.42 -15.75
N HIS A 3 26.25 -31.86 -15.83
CA HIS A 3 25.26 -32.03 -14.79
C HIS A 3 25.61 -33.14 -13.81
N PHE A 4 25.27 -32.95 -12.53
CA PHE A 4 24.98 -34.07 -11.64
C PHE A 4 23.86 -33.70 -10.64
N CYS A 5 22.74 -34.41 -10.78
CA CYS A 5 21.68 -34.53 -9.78
C CYS A 5 22.12 -35.63 -8.79
N PRO A 6 21.67 -35.63 -7.52
CA PRO A 6 20.57 -36.54 -7.23
C PRO A 6 19.55 -36.04 -6.21
N ARG A 7 18.33 -36.51 -6.47
CA ARG A 7 17.11 -36.59 -5.68
C ARG A 7 17.32 -37.42 -4.41
N PHE A 8 16.85 -36.93 -3.25
CA PHE A 8 16.54 -37.79 -2.09
C PHE A 8 15.23 -37.39 -1.41
N SER A 9 14.26 -38.28 -1.53
CA SER A 9 13.06 -38.42 -0.72
C SER A 9 13.42 -39.01 0.65
N LEU A 10 12.85 -38.52 1.76
CA LEU A 10 12.52 -39.31 2.97
C LEU A 10 11.98 -38.38 4.07
N TRP A 11 10.66 -38.37 4.28
CA TRP A 11 10.09 -37.97 5.57
C TRP A 11 9.36 -39.16 6.17
N ARG A 12 9.95 -39.69 7.25
CA ARG A 12 9.38 -40.74 8.10
C ARG A 12 8.35 -40.12 9.03
N LYS A 13 7.26 -40.87 9.20
CA LYS A 13 6.20 -40.69 10.18
C LYS A 13 6.73 -40.92 11.60
N GLN A 14 6.30 -40.11 12.56
CA GLN A 14 6.10 -40.53 13.97
C GLN A 14 4.93 -39.72 14.60
N THR A 15 3.88 -40.47 14.94
CA THR A 15 2.80 -40.26 15.94
C THR A 15 3.39 -40.05 17.35
N LEU A 16 2.80 -39.47 18.40
CA LEU A 16 1.43 -39.30 18.98
C LEU A 16 1.62 -38.25 20.13
N THR A 17 0.69 -37.37 20.55
CA THR A 17 -0.44 -37.63 21.49
C THR A 17 -1.36 -36.39 21.60
N MET A 18 -2.66 -36.64 21.66
CA MET A 18 -3.73 -35.65 21.85
C MET A 18 -3.82 -35.11 23.28
N THR A 19 -4.31 -33.87 23.43
CA THR A 19 -5.30 -33.53 24.47
C THR A 19 -6.33 -32.51 23.93
N LYS A 20 -7.60 -32.93 23.92
CA LYS A 20 -8.92 -32.23 23.85
C LYS A 20 -8.88 -30.69 24.08
N ALA A 21 -9.74 -29.83 23.51
CA ALA A 21 -11.10 -29.92 22.92
C ALA A 21 -11.32 -28.60 22.12
N ARG A 22 -12.08 -28.48 21.04
CA ARG A 22 -13.53 -28.68 20.86
C ARG A 22 -13.81 -28.72 19.35
N GLN A 23 -14.62 -29.69 18.93
CA GLN A 23 -15.22 -29.75 17.59
C GLN A 23 -16.33 -28.71 17.45
N VAL A 24 -16.36 -28.00 16.32
CA VAL A 24 -17.62 -27.64 15.66
C VAL A 24 -17.54 -28.08 14.21
N SER A 25 -18.54 -28.85 13.83
CA SER A 25 -18.73 -29.63 12.61
C SER A 25 -18.70 -28.78 11.33
N LEU A 26 -17.80 -29.12 10.40
CA LEU A 26 -17.87 -28.71 8.99
C LEU A 26 -18.95 -29.55 8.29
N ASN A 27 -20.10 -28.93 8.00
CA ASN A 27 -21.07 -29.51 7.08
C ASN A 27 -20.70 -29.09 5.64
N ARG A 28 -20.22 -30.06 4.86
CA ARG A 28 -19.85 -29.93 3.46
C ARG A 28 -21.12 -30.10 2.61
N ARG A 29 -21.67 -29.03 2.03
CA ARG A 29 -22.61 -29.09 0.91
C ARG A 29 -22.25 -28.08 -0.18
N LYS A 30 -22.44 -28.54 -1.41
CA LYS A 30 -21.88 -28.07 -2.69
C LYS A 30 -22.36 -26.68 -3.14
N LEU A 31 -21.38 -25.92 -3.64
CA LEU A 31 -21.34 -25.09 -4.85
C LEU A 31 -22.58 -24.26 -5.26
N GLY A 32 -22.43 -22.94 -5.09
CA GLY A 32 -22.94 -21.89 -5.98
C GLY A 32 -21.81 -20.86 -6.18
N ASN A 33 -21.66 -20.33 -7.39
CA ASN A 33 -20.46 -19.69 -7.95
C ASN A 33 -20.04 -18.32 -7.36
N ASP A 34 -19.59 -18.24 -6.10
CA ASP A 34 -19.03 -17.01 -5.51
C ASP A 34 -17.67 -17.21 -4.81
N ALA A 35 -16.68 -17.73 -5.54
CA ALA A 35 -15.33 -17.92 -4.99
C ALA A 35 -14.25 -17.48 -5.98
N MET A 36 -13.95 -16.19 -6.01
CA MET A 36 -12.67 -15.70 -6.55
C MET A 36 -11.78 -15.04 -5.48
N PHE A 37 -12.34 -14.57 -4.37
CA PHE A 37 -11.58 -13.96 -3.27
C PHE A 37 -12.25 -14.31 -1.94
N GLY A 38 -11.79 -15.38 -1.29
CA GLY A 38 -12.39 -15.86 -0.05
C GLY A 38 -12.05 -14.96 1.13
N PHE A 39 -12.91 -14.00 1.49
CA PHE A 39 -12.73 -13.21 2.71
C PHE A 39 -14.03 -13.00 3.49
N LYS A 40 -13.96 -13.30 4.79
CA LYS A 40 -15.02 -13.01 5.77
C LYS A 40 -14.80 -11.60 6.30
N ASN A 41 -15.71 -10.68 6.00
CA ASN A 41 -15.73 -9.34 6.60
C ASN A 41 -15.85 -9.45 8.13
N ARG A 42 -14.88 -8.86 8.85
CA ARG A 42 -15.08 -8.45 10.24
C ARG A 42 -15.18 -6.93 10.22
N HIS A 43 -16.37 -6.42 10.55
CA HIS A 43 -16.57 -5.00 10.86
C HIS A 43 -15.59 -4.60 11.96
N LEU A 44 -14.66 -3.70 11.65
CA LEU A 44 -13.77 -3.06 12.61
C LEU A 44 -14.16 -1.59 12.68
N SER A 45 -14.60 -1.16 13.86
CA SER A 45 -14.84 0.25 14.17
C SER A 45 -13.50 0.90 14.53
N VAL A 46 -12.97 1.74 13.65
CA VAL A 46 -11.78 2.57 13.92
C VAL A 46 -12.15 3.62 14.96
N ARG A 47 -11.33 3.75 16.02
CA ARG A 47 -11.45 4.82 17.02
C ARG A 47 -10.23 5.72 16.87
N ILE A 48 -10.45 6.90 16.29
CA ILE A 48 -9.41 7.87 15.94
C ILE A 48 -9.03 8.72 17.15
N ALA A 49 -7.73 8.82 17.44
CA ALA A 49 -7.17 9.83 18.32
C ALA A 49 -6.85 11.11 17.51
N ARG A 50 -7.30 12.26 18.03
CA ARG A 50 -7.17 13.58 17.39
C ARG A 50 -5.70 13.99 17.21
N GLY A 51 -5.30 14.24 15.96
CA GLY A 51 -4.07 14.94 15.59
C GLY A 51 -4.40 16.06 14.62
N VAL A 52 -4.15 17.30 15.02
CA VAL A 52 -4.38 18.49 14.20
C VAL A 52 -3.27 18.58 13.16
N ALA A 53 -3.63 18.66 11.87
CA ALA A 53 -2.67 18.87 10.80
C ALA A 53 -2.11 20.30 10.85
N GLU A 54 -0.80 20.45 11.10
CA GLU A 54 -0.13 21.76 11.00
C GLU A 54 0.37 22.04 9.57
N PRO A 55 0.29 23.29 9.10
CA PRO A 55 0.96 23.73 7.89
C PRO A 55 2.39 24.19 8.23
N GLY A 56 3.42 23.61 7.61
CA GLY A 56 4.78 24.07 7.86
C GLY A 56 5.83 23.53 6.89
N PHE A 57 6.14 24.31 5.85
CA PHE A 57 7.49 24.34 5.30
C PHE A 57 7.82 25.77 4.85
N ALA A 58 8.46 26.53 5.73
CA ALA A 58 9.08 27.81 5.41
C ALA A 58 10.54 27.55 5.02
N GLY A 59 10.80 27.43 3.71
CA GLY A 59 12.14 27.43 3.14
C GLY A 59 12.44 28.80 2.53
N THR A 60 13.49 29.45 2.99
CA THR A 60 13.99 30.73 2.48
C THR A 60 14.59 30.56 1.08
N GLY A 61 14.03 31.31 0.13
CA GLY A 61 14.56 31.76 -1.16
C GLY A 61 15.60 30.89 -1.89
N GLU A 62 15.14 30.11 -2.87
CA GLU A 62 15.76 29.91 -4.19
C GLU A 62 14.76 29.13 -5.08
N GLU A 63 14.51 29.65 -6.29
CA GLU A 63 13.65 29.15 -7.39
C GLU A 63 12.41 28.31 -7.04
N THR A 64 11.25 28.97 -7.03
CA THR A 64 9.91 28.36 -7.05
C THR A 64 9.64 27.64 -8.40
N THR A 65 10.43 26.62 -8.73
CA THR A 65 9.97 25.59 -9.68
C THR A 65 8.78 24.93 -8.99
N SER A 66 7.56 25.32 -9.36
CA SER A 66 6.39 25.05 -8.56
C SER A 66 6.29 23.55 -8.28
N ILE A 67 6.26 23.14 -7.01
CA ILE A 67 5.98 21.75 -6.61
C ILE A 67 4.70 21.22 -7.30
N ALA A 68 3.78 22.14 -7.64
CA ALA A 68 2.56 21.89 -8.41
C ALA A 68 2.77 21.35 -9.83
N SER A 69 3.96 21.52 -10.45
CA SER A 69 4.24 20.98 -11.79
C SER A 69 4.56 19.48 -11.76
N TYR A 70 4.92 18.94 -10.59
CA TYR A 70 5.24 17.53 -10.41
C TYR A 70 4.04 16.78 -9.86
N ARG A 71 3.54 15.75 -10.58
CA ARG A 71 2.60 14.81 -9.96
C ARG A 71 3.35 13.94 -9.00
N THR A 72 2.99 14.06 -7.73
CA THR A 72 3.59 13.33 -6.63
C THR A 72 2.62 12.30 -6.02
N LYS A 73 1.43 12.13 -6.61
CA LYS A 73 0.38 11.18 -6.23
C LYS A 73 -0.32 10.61 -7.47
N GLY A 74 -0.89 9.42 -7.34
CA GLY A 74 -1.52 8.63 -8.40
C GLY A 74 -0.84 7.28 -8.60
N PHE A 75 -1.48 6.43 -9.41
CA PHE A 75 -0.97 5.13 -9.79
C PHE A 75 -0.08 5.25 -11.02
N VAL A 76 1.07 4.61 -11.00
CA VAL A 76 1.97 4.54 -12.16
C VAL A 76 1.45 3.50 -13.15
N ASN A 77 1.55 3.77 -14.44
CA ASN A 77 1.15 2.81 -15.48
C ASN A 77 1.77 1.42 -15.25
N GLY A 78 1.01 0.37 -15.54
CA GLY A 78 1.42 -1.01 -15.26
C GLY A 78 1.15 -1.47 -13.83
N SER A 79 0.87 -0.56 -12.88
CA SER A 79 0.31 -0.94 -11.57
C SER A 79 -1.03 -1.65 -11.79
N ARG A 80 -1.30 -2.73 -11.06
CA ARG A 80 -2.57 -3.45 -11.17
C ARG A 80 -3.47 -3.23 -9.99
N VAL A 81 -4.72 -2.89 -10.22
CA VAL A 81 -5.74 -2.77 -9.19
C VAL A 81 -6.68 -3.96 -9.21
N ALA A 82 -7.18 -4.36 -8.04
CA ALA A 82 -8.18 -5.40 -7.93
C ALA A 82 -9.55 -4.86 -8.39
N THR A 83 -10.19 -5.55 -9.34
CA THR A 83 -11.50 -5.19 -9.89
C THR A 83 -12.46 -6.38 -9.81
N GLN A 84 -13.74 -6.18 -10.18
CA GLN A 84 -14.72 -7.27 -10.24
C GLN A 84 -14.33 -8.38 -11.24
N LEU A 85 -13.47 -8.05 -12.21
CA LEU A 85 -12.95 -8.96 -13.22
C LEU A 85 -11.57 -9.53 -12.86
N GLY A 86 -11.12 -9.32 -11.62
CA GLY A 86 -9.78 -9.67 -11.15
C GLY A 86 -8.79 -8.51 -11.26
N TRP A 87 -7.49 -8.82 -11.18
CA TRP A 87 -6.41 -7.85 -11.27
C TRP A 87 -6.32 -7.26 -12.68
N ARG A 88 -6.53 -5.95 -12.81
CA ARG A 88 -6.44 -5.23 -14.08
C ARG A 88 -5.39 -4.14 -14.00
N PRO A 89 -4.63 -3.89 -15.09
CA PRO A 89 -3.75 -2.74 -15.16
C PRO A 89 -4.55 -1.45 -15.00
N VAL A 90 -4.03 -0.49 -14.24
CA VAL A 90 -4.73 0.74 -13.86
C VAL A 90 -5.09 1.59 -15.08
N GLU A 91 -4.27 1.57 -16.13
CA GLU A 91 -4.53 2.27 -17.38
C GLU A 91 -5.79 1.78 -18.11
N ALA A 92 -6.19 0.52 -17.90
CA ALA A 92 -7.38 -0.08 -18.49
C ALA A 92 -8.66 0.20 -17.71
N VAL A 93 -8.57 0.84 -16.52
CA VAL A 93 -9.73 1.19 -15.70
C VAL A 93 -10.43 2.41 -16.28
N THR A 94 -11.76 2.34 -16.38
CA THR A 94 -12.60 3.42 -16.90
C THR A 94 -13.64 3.89 -15.88
N VAL A 95 -14.23 5.04 -16.14
CA VAL A 95 -15.32 5.56 -15.30
C VAL A 95 -16.46 4.55 -15.28
N GLY A 96 -16.92 4.21 -14.07
CA GLY A 96 -17.96 3.23 -13.84
C GLY A 96 -17.47 1.83 -13.50
N ASP A 97 -16.19 1.52 -13.75
CA ASP A 97 -15.57 0.29 -13.24
C ASP A 97 -15.61 0.27 -11.72
N ARG A 98 -15.67 -0.94 -11.15
CA ARG A 98 -15.64 -1.17 -9.72
C ARG A 98 -14.30 -1.75 -9.29
N VAL A 99 -13.65 -1.06 -8.36
CA VAL A 99 -12.33 -1.37 -7.81
C VAL A 99 -12.49 -1.80 -6.35
N MET A 100 -11.73 -2.81 -5.94
CA MET A 100 -11.73 -3.31 -4.56
C MET A 100 -10.98 -2.34 -3.65
N THR A 101 -11.63 -1.98 -2.56
CA THR A 101 -11.12 -1.10 -1.51
C THR A 101 -11.07 -1.85 -0.18
N PHE A 102 -10.27 -1.33 0.74
CA PHE A 102 -10.01 -1.95 2.04
C PHE A 102 -11.28 -2.00 2.91
N ASP A 103 -11.91 -0.86 3.17
CA ASP A 103 -13.04 -0.77 4.10
C ASP A 103 -14.40 -0.97 3.42
N ASN A 104 -14.58 -0.46 2.21
CA ASN A 104 -15.88 -0.34 1.56
C ASN A 104 -16.14 -1.39 0.47
N GLY A 105 -15.22 -2.33 0.26
CA GLY A 105 -15.35 -3.37 -0.77
C GLY A 105 -15.31 -2.79 -2.20
N MET A 106 -16.25 -3.18 -3.06
CA MET A 106 -16.23 -2.82 -4.49
C MET A 106 -16.81 -1.43 -4.78
N GLN A 107 -15.93 -0.43 -4.86
CA GLN A 107 -16.28 0.98 -5.05
C GLN A 107 -16.19 1.41 -6.51
N LYS A 108 -17.14 2.25 -6.93
CA LYS A 108 -17.26 2.71 -8.32
C LYS A 108 -16.30 3.89 -8.57
N VAL A 109 -15.50 3.79 -9.62
CA VAL A 109 -14.67 4.90 -10.11
C VAL A 109 -15.58 5.95 -10.76
N VAL A 110 -15.54 7.18 -10.27
CA VAL A 110 -16.41 8.28 -10.73
C VAL A 110 -15.73 9.18 -11.76
N ALA A 111 -14.40 9.26 -11.74
CA ALA A 111 -13.59 9.94 -12.75
C ALA A 111 -12.22 9.26 -12.86
N VAL A 112 -11.55 9.44 -14.00
CA VAL A 112 -10.16 8.99 -14.20
C VAL A 112 -9.37 10.13 -14.83
N THR A 113 -8.25 10.50 -14.22
CA THR A 113 -7.32 11.48 -14.78
C THR A 113 -6.04 10.79 -15.22
N ARG A 114 -5.56 11.11 -16.42
CA ARG A 114 -4.30 10.59 -16.95
C ARG A 114 -3.37 11.75 -17.24
N ASN A 115 -2.14 11.67 -16.73
CA ASN A 115 -1.11 12.66 -16.98
C ASN A 115 0.18 11.95 -17.35
N VAL A 116 0.87 12.42 -18.39
CA VAL A 116 2.21 11.95 -18.69
C VAL A 116 3.20 12.84 -17.96
N HIS A 117 4.01 12.23 -17.11
CA HIS A 117 5.11 12.88 -16.43
C HIS A 117 6.38 12.65 -17.21
N PHE A 118 6.81 13.69 -17.89
CA PHE A 118 8.17 13.78 -18.39
C PHE A 118 9.03 14.26 -17.23
N ALA A 119 9.99 13.43 -16.80
CA ALA A 119 11.17 13.98 -16.17
C ALA A 119 11.87 14.79 -17.28
N SER A 120 11.73 16.12 -17.28
CA SER A 120 12.53 16.95 -18.16
C SER A 120 14.01 16.77 -17.83
N ASP A 121 14.86 16.90 -18.85
CA ASP A 121 16.29 16.57 -18.85
C ASP A 121 17.04 16.93 -17.53
N ASP A 122 17.76 15.93 -17.03
CA ASP A 122 18.83 15.91 -16.01
C ASP A 122 18.55 16.49 -14.62
N THR A 123 17.34 16.92 -14.30
CA THR A 123 17.06 17.64 -13.04
C THR A 123 15.72 17.28 -12.40
N MET A 124 15.31 16.01 -12.42
CA MET A 124 14.19 15.63 -11.55
C MET A 124 14.65 15.70 -10.08
N PRO A 125 14.09 16.62 -9.27
CA PRO A 125 14.57 16.80 -7.91
C PRO A 125 14.19 15.59 -7.06
N GLU A 126 14.99 15.29 -6.04
CA GLU A 126 14.84 14.09 -5.20
C GLU A 126 13.43 13.98 -4.57
N PHE A 127 12.79 15.12 -4.27
CA PHE A 127 11.44 15.16 -3.71
C PHE A 127 10.35 14.72 -4.69
N ALA A 128 10.63 14.75 -6.00
CA ALA A 128 9.71 14.37 -7.06
C ALA A 128 10.06 12.99 -7.65
N SER A 129 11.26 12.47 -7.40
CA SER A 129 11.72 11.18 -7.92
C SER A 129 10.76 10.04 -7.55
N PRO A 130 10.32 9.22 -8.53
CA PRO A 130 9.57 8.01 -8.29
C PRO A 130 10.35 7.04 -7.39
N ILE A 131 9.62 6.18 -6.69
CA ILE A 131 10.14 5.26 -5.70
C ILE A 131 9.86 3.85 -6.16
N ARG A 132 10.92 3.06 -6.28
CA ARG A 132 10.83 1.64 -6.60
C ARG A 132 10.60 0.86 -5.32
N VAL A 133 9.57 0.01 -5.35
CA VAL A 133 9.18 -0.86 -4.24
C VAL A 133 9.42 -2.32 -4.65
N PRO A 134 10.39 -3.02 -4.03
CA PRO A 134 10.62 -4.44 -4.25
C PRO A 134 9.42 -5.30 -3.85
N VAL A 135 9.37 -6.54 -4.33
CA VAL A 135 8.37 -7.53 -3.92
C VAL A 135 8.39 -7.72 -2.40
N GLY A 136 7.22 -7.71 -1.78
CA GLY A 136 7.02 -8.00 -0.35
C GLY A 136 7.42 -6.87 0.59
N ALA A 137 7.90 -5.73 0.08
CA ALA A 137 8.38 -4.64 0.94
C ALA A 137 7.25 -4.06 1.82
N ILE A 138 6.06 -3.87 1.23
CA ILE A 138 4.87 -3.32 1.91
C ILE A 138 3.63 -4.21 1.75
N GLY A 139 3.82 -5.52 1.62
CA GLY A 139 2.73 -6.47 1.37
C GLY A 139 2.30 -6.62 -0.10
N ASN A 140 3.02 -5.98 -1.02
CA ASN A 140 2.86 -6.18 -2.46
C ASN A 140 3.44 -7.53 -2.93
N ASP A 141 2.73 -8.27 -3.77
CA ASP A 141 3.23 -9.53 -4.36
C ASP A 141 4.10 -9.31 -5.60
N HIS A 142 4.10 -8.09 -6.13
CA HIS A 142 4.79 -7.72 -7.35
C HIS A 142 5.57 -6.43 -7.18
N PRO A 143 6.70 -6.24 -7.88
CA PRO A 143 7.44 -5.00 -7.80
C PRO A 143 6.57 -3.88 -8.37
N MET A 144 6.58 -2.73 -7.71
CA MET A 144 5.75 -1.59 -8.09
C MET A 144 6.52 -0.28 -8.00
N THR A 145 5.98 0.76 -8.62
CA THR A 145 6.53 2.12 -8.57
C THR A 145 5.50 3.02 -7.91
N LEU A 146 5.92 3.77 -6.89
CA LEU A 146 5.12 4.75 -6.20
C LEU A 146 5.64 6.16 -6.48
N LEU A 147 4.73 7.14 -6.46
CA LEU A 147 5.11 8.55 -6.45
C LEU A 147 5.42 8.99 -5.00
N PRO A 148 6.31 9.98 -4.80
CA PRO A 148 6.89 10.25 -3.48
C PRO A 148 5.88 10.70 -2.41
N CYS A 149 4.82 11.41 -2.78
CA CYS A 149 3.76 11.83 -1.86
C CYS A 149 2.54 10.89 -1.88
N GLN A 150 2.62 9.76 -2.60
CA GLN A 150 1.57 8.75 -2.59
C GLN A 150 1.50 8.13 -1.20
N CYS A 151 0.32 8.19 -0.59
CA CYS A 151 0.09 7.57 0.71
C CYS A 151 -0.22 6.08 0.52
N VAL A 152 0.44 5.25 1.31
CA VAL A 152 0.25 3.81 1.38
C VAL A 152 -0.10 3.41 2.80
N MET A 153 -1.02 2.46 2.94
CA MET A 153 -1.43 1.92 4.23
C MET A 153 -0.58 0.67 4.53
N ILE A 154 0.00 0.64 5.72
CA ILE A 154 0.86 -0.44 6.20
C ILE A 154 0.22 -1.03 7.44
N GLU A 155 -0.01 -2.34 7.41
CA GLU A 155 -0.36 -3.13 8.59
C GLU A 155 0.93 -3.47 9.37
N SER A 156 0.98 -3.13 10.65
CA SER A 156 2.15 -3.37 11.49
C SER A 156 1.82 -3.40 12.98
N ASP A 157 2.34 -4.41 13.69
CA ASP A 157 2.30 -4.49 15.15
C ASP A 157 2.95 -3.25 15.80
N ALA A 158 4.05 -2.74 15.22
CA ALA A 158 4.69 -1.50 15.68
C ALA A 158 3.77 -0.26 15.55
N ALA A 159 2.87 -0.22 14.56
CA ALA A 159 1.89 0.86 14.45
C ALA A 159 0.87 0.78 15.59
N GLU A 160 0.40 -0.42 15.90
CA GLU A 160 -0.51 -0.67 17.03
C GLU A 160 0.13 -0.28 18.36
N GLU A 161 1.40 -0.60 18.57
CA GLU A 161 2.13 -0.19 19.79
C GLU A 161 2.30 1.32 19.91
N LEU A 162 2.55 2.03 18.79
CA LEU A 162 2.81 3.47 18.79
C LEU A 162 1.53 4.31 18.92
N THR A 163 0.42 3.85 18.33
CA THR A 163 -0.78 4.67 18.12
C THR A 163 -2.08 4.00 18.55
N GLY A 164 -2.06 2.69 18.85
CA GLY A 164 -3.25 1.90 19.16
C GLY A 164 -4.01 1.42 17.92
N ASP A 165 -3.53 1.70 16.71
CA ASP A 165 -4.10 1.25 15.44
C ASP A 165 -3.05 0.43 14.66
N PRO A 166 -3.35 -0.82 14.25
CA PRO A 166 -2.43 -1.63 13.46
C PRO A 166 -2.22 -1.11 12.03
N PHE A 167 -3.03 -0.15 11.56
CA PHE A 167 -2.91 0.42 10.23
C PHE A 167 -2.34 1.84 10.27
N ALA A 168 -1.17 2.02 9.67
CA ALA A 168 -0.54 3.32 9.52
C ALA A 168 -0.55 3.78 8.07
N LEU A 169 -1.01 5.00 7.82
CA LEU A 169 -0.96 5.62 6.51
C LEU A 169 0.29 6.50 6.38
N VAL A 170 1.21 6.13 5.49
CA VAL A 170 2.50 6.81 5.33
C VAL A 170 2.76 7.22 3.89
N GLN A 171 3.49 8.30 3.68
CA GLN A 171 3.92 8.70 2.33
C GLN A 171 5.07 7.82 1.86
N ALA A 172 5.07 7.44 0.58
CA ALA A 172 6.09 6.58 -0.01
C ALA A 172 7.53 7.10 0.21
N ARG A 173 7.74 8.43 0.17
CA ARG A 173 9.07 9.03 0.42
C ARG A 173 9.65 8.75 1.80
N ALA A 174 8.81 8.49 2.80
CA ALA A 174 9.28 8.15 4.15
C ALA A 174 9.87 6.74 4.18
N LEU A 175 9.40 5.84 3.28
CA LEU A 175 9.81 4.44 3.21
C LEU A 175 11.15 4.22 2.51
N VAL A 176 11.78 5.26 1.95
CA VAL A 176 13.07 5.10 1.28
C VAL A 176 14.13 4.63 2.27
N GLY A 177 14.83 3.55 1.91
CA GLY A 177 15.79 2.85 2.76
C GLY A 177 15.19 1.69 3.57
N PHE A 178 13.87 1.56 3.62
CA PHE A 178 13.19 0.44 4.27
C PHE A 178 13.01 -0.74 3.30
N ARG A 179 13.41 -1.95 3.68
CA ARG A 179 13.23 -3.20 2.89
C ARG A 179 13.65 -3.09 1.40
N GLY A 180 14.72 -2.34 1.12
CA GLY A 180 15.25 -2.15 -0.23
C GLY A 180 14.43 -1.19 -1.11
N ILE A 181 13.48 -0.44 -0.53
CA ILE A 181 12.77 0.64 -1.20
C ILE A 181 13.75 1.77 -1.49
N GLU A 182 13.81 2.21 -2.74
CA GLU A 182 14.82 3.14 -3.24
C GLU A 182 14.22 4.15 -4.21
N ARG A 183 14.83 5.33 -4.30
CA ARG A 183 14.48 6.30 -5.35
C ARG A 183 14.99 5.80 -6.68
N MET A 184 14.16 5.89 -7.70
CA MET A 184 14.56 5.58 -9.06
C MET A 184 15.52 6.65 -9.57
N THR A 185 16.62 6.21 -10.16
CA THR A 185 17.57 7.07 -10.86
C THR A 185 17.39 6.92 -12.37
N GLY A 186 17.56 8.03 -13.10
CA GLY A 186 17.40 8.08 -14.55
C GLY A 186 15.99 8.45 -15.02
N GLN A 187 15.92 8.93 -16.26
CA GLN A 187 14.72 9.50 -16.84
C GLN A 187 13.95 8.45 -17.62
N ARG A 188 12.66 8.30 -17.33
CA ARG A 188 11.68 7.70 -18.25
C ARG A 188 10.38 8.47 -18.11
N PRO A 189 9.66 8.75 -19.22
CA PRO A 189 8.30 9.22 -19.12
C PRO A 189 7.48 8.19 -18.35
N ILE A 190 6.77 8.65 -17.32
CA ILE A 190 5.88 7.82 -16.52
C ILE A 190 4.47 8.36 -16.71
N GLU A 191 3.55 7.52 -17.17
CA GLU A 191 2.14 7.87 -17.15
C GLU A 191 1.58 7.61 -15.75
N VAL A 192 0.88 8.62 -15.22
CA VAL A 192 0.23 8.61 -13.92
C VAL A 192 -1.27 8.65 -14.13
N VAL A 193 -1.93 7.62 -13.61
CA VAL A 193 -3.38 7.44 -13.63
C VAL A 193 -3.90 7.70 -12.22
N THR A 194 -4.79 8.67 -12.07
CA THR A 194 -5.51 8.94 -10.82
C THR A 194 -6.94 8.42 -10.95
N LEU A 195 -7.31 7.50 -10.06
CA LEU A 195 -8.68 7.00 -9.94
C LEU A 195 -9.39 7.84 -8.87
N HIS A 196 -10.56 8.36 -9.22
CA HIS A 196 -11.36 9.17 -8.33
C HIS A 196 -12.59 8.40 -7.87
N PHE A 197 -12.90 8.54 -6.59
CA PHE A 197 -14.05 7.92 -5.93
C PHE A 197 -14.96 9.00 -5.32
N ALA A 198 -16.15 8.61 -4.89
CA ALA A 198 -17.09 9.54 -4.27
C ALA A 198 -16.70 9.93 -2.83
N ALA A 199 -15.94 9.08 -2.15
CA ALA A 199 -15.36 9.28 -0.84
C ALA A 199 -13.89 8.82 -0.87
N ASP A 200 -13.13 9.13 0.18
CA ASP A 200 -11.76 8.63 0.29
C ASP A 200 -11.78 7.10 0.33
N GLU A 201 -10.85 6.46 -0.39
CA GLU A 201 -10.74 5.02 -0.44
C GLU A 201 -9.29 4.57 -0.31
N VAL A 202 -9.08 3.36 0.19
CA VAL A 202 -7.78 2.67 0.13
C VAL A 202 -7.90 1.49 -0.81
N VAL A 203 -7.18 1.55 -1.94
CA VAL A 203 -7.28 0.62 -3.06
C VAL A 203 -6.24 -0.49 -2.95
N PHE A 204 -6.67 -1.74 -3.20
CA PHE A 204 -5.74 -2.87 -3.35
C PHE A 204 -5.00 -2.81 -4.69
N THR A 205 -3.67 -2.85 -4.62
CA THR A 205 -2.78 -2.81 -5.78
C THR A 205 -1.69 -3.89 -5.72
N ASP A 206 -1.25 -4.34 -6.90
CA ASP A 206 -0.10 -5.23 -7.12
C ASP A 206 -0.03 -6.45 -6.19
N GLY A 207 -1.18 -7.08 -5.98
CA GLY A 207 -1.32 -8.35 -5.25
C GLY A 207 -1.67 -8.20 -3.77
N GLY A 208 -1.40 -7.06 -3.15
CA GLY A 208 -1.67 -6.89 -1.72
C GLY A 208 -1.32 -5.53 -1.09
N ALA A 209 -0.63 -4.64 -1.81
CA ALA A 209 -0.39 -3.30 -1.29
C ALA A 209 -1.68 -2.49 -1.22
N LEU A 210 -1.73 -1.56 -0.27
CA LEU A 210 -2.87 -0.69 -0.02
C LEU A 210 -2.47 0.76 -0.30
N VAL A 211 -3.12 1.38 -1.28
CA VAL A 211 -2.78 2.74 -1.75
C VAL A 211 -3.98 3.65 -1.58
N HIS A 212 -3.79 4.78 -0.88
CA HIS A 212 -4.85 5.74 -0.63
C HIS A 212 -5.19 6.57 -1.87
N ALA A 213 -6.49 6.67 -2.17
CA ALA A 213 -7.09 7.44 -3.24
C ALA A 213 -8.08 8.44 -2.61
N PRO A 214 -7.68 9.72 -2.40
CA PRO A 214 -8.56 10.73 -1.84
C PRO A 214 -9.71 11.09 -2.78
N ALA A 215 -10.82 11.55 -2.22
CA ALA A 215 -11.95 12.11 -2.95
C ALA A 215 -11.64 13.51 -3.50
N ASP A 216 -10.80 13.58 -4.54
CA ASP A 216 -10.38 14.83 -5.19
C ASP A 216 -10.74 14.82 -6.68
N ILE A 217 -12.03 15.02 -7.00
CA ILE A 217 -12.52 15.03 -8.39
C ILE A 217 -12.14 16.36 -9.07
N PRO A 218 -11.29 16.36 -10.11
CA PRO A 218 -10.83 17.59 -10.75
C PRO A 218 -11.99 18.40 -11.33
N GLY A 219 -11.98 19.71 -11.10
CA GLY A 219 -13.00 20.63 -11.60
C GLY A 219 -14.30 20.65 -10.80
N THR A 220 -14.43 19.83 -9.76
CA THR A 220 -15.53 19.91 -8.80
C THR A 220 -15.07 20.78 -7.63
N VAL A 221 -15.62 22.00 -7.54
CA VAL A 221 -15.60 22.74 -6.26
C VAL A 221 -16.64 22.09 -5.36
N ASN A 222 -16.21 21.22 -4.44
CA ASN A 222 -17.13 20.70 -3.43
C ASN A 222 -17.46 21.86 -2.48
N VAL A 223 -18.57 22.55 -2.75
CA VAL A 223 -19.11 23.58 -1.86
C VAL A 223 -19.60 22.98 -0.53
N ASP A 224 -19.80 21.65 -0.49
CA ASP A 224 -20.12 20.90 0.73
C ASP A 224 -18.99 20.93 1.77
N PHE A 225 -17.75 21.28 1.39
CA PHE A 225 -16.64 21.52 2.34
C PHE A 225 -16.80 22.79 3.18
N ILE A 226 -17.72 23.69 2.81
CA ILE A 226 -17.93 24.95 3.56
C ILE A 226 -18.72 24.68 4.85
N ASP A 227 -19.55 23.64 4.88
CA ASP A 227 -20.42 23.34 6.02
C ASP A 227 -20.13 22.01 6.73
N HIS A 228 -19.36 21.10 6.14
CA HIS A 228 -18.91 19.86 6.80
C HIS A 228 -17.39 19.71 6.68
N GLU A 229 -16.68 19.76 7.81
CA GLU A 229 -15.39 19.09 7.95
C GLU A 229 -15.65 17.61 7.61
N ALA A 230 -15.38 17.21 6.37
CA ALA A 230 -15.39 15.80 6.02
C ALA A 230 -14.32 15.14 6.90
N GLU A 231 -14.74 14.40 7.94
CA GLU A 231 -13.85 13.53 8.70
C GLU A 231 -13.25 12.55 7.70
N THR A 232 -12.03 12.83 7.22
CA THR A 232 -11.30 11.88 6.39
C THR A 232 -10.86 10.75 7.31
N PRO A 233 -11.35 9.51 7.12
CA PRO A 233 -11.00 8.41 8.01
C PRO A 233 -9.52 8.02 7.90
N TYR A 234 -8.85 8.47 6.83
CA TYR A 234 -7.47 8.14 6.50
C TYR A 234 -6.53 9.32 6.76
N VAL A 235 -6.11 9.46 8.02
CA VAL A 235 -5.13 10.47 8.41
C VAL A 235 -3.71 9.96 8.16
N ALA A 236 -2.97 10.65 7.30
CA ALA A 236 -1.57 10.31 7.04
C ALA A 236 -0.68 10.71 8.23
N TYR A 237 0.24 9.84 8.60
CA TYR A 237 1.23 10.10 9.63
C TYR A 237 2.10 11.28 9.22
N THR A 238 2.46 12.09 10.21
CA THR A 238 3.48 13.12 10.05
C THR A 238 4.82 12.48 9.68
N ALA A 239 5.74 13.28 9.12
CA ALA A 239 7.08 12.79 8.79
C ALA A 239 7.81 12.20 10.00
N ASP A 240 7.55 12.71 11.21
CA ASP A 240 8.19 12.21 12.43
C ASP A 240 7.60 10.88 12.90
N GLU A 241 6.27 10.75 12.90
CA GLU A 241 5.58 9.50 13.22
C GLU A 241 5.96 8.39 12.24
N ALA A 242 5.98 8.70 10.94
CA ALA A 242 6.40 7.76 9.90
C ALA A 242 7.85 7.28 10.14
N ARG A 243 8.78 8.18 10.47
CA ARG A 243 10.17 7.80 10.79
C ARG A 243 10.25 6.88 12.01
N LYS A 244 9.50 7.19 13.08
CA LYS A 244 9.46 6.36 14.30
C LYS A 244 8.92 4.96 14.01
N LEU A 245 7.82 4.88 13.26
CA LEU A 245 7.23 3.62 12.82
C LEU A 245 8.22 2.78 12.01
N ILE A 246 8.82 3.37 10.97
CA ILE A 246 9.77 2.66 10.10
C ILE A 246 10.98 2.17 10.88
N ALA A 247 11.49 2.98 11.83
CA ALA A 247 12.58 2.57 12.70
C ALA A 247 12.19 1.43 13.64
N ALA A 248 10.94 1.36 14.10
CA ALA A 248 10.43 0.25 14.91
C ALA A 248 10.31 -1.03 14.07
N MET A 249 9.68 -0.96 12.90
CA MET A 249 9.55 -2.07 11.95
C MET A 249 10.92 -2.63 11.54
N ALA A 250 11.90 -1.76 11.27
CA ALA A 250 13.26 -2.20 10.92
C ALA A 250 13.95 -2.96 12.06
N LYS A 251 13.68 -2.60 13.32
CA LYS A 251 14.19 -3.35 14.49
C LYS A 251 13.51 -4.71 14.62
N GLU A 252 12.22 -4.80 14.33
CA GLU A 252 11.48 -6.07 14.30
C GLU A 252 12.02 -7.00 13.24
N ASP A 253 12.23 -6.51 12.02
CA ASP A 253 12.86 -7.27 10.92
C ASP A 253 14.24 -7.81 11.35
N ALA A 254 15.06 -6.97 11.99
CA ALA A 254 16.37 -7.38 12.49
C ALA A 254 16.28 -8.46 13.58
N ARG A 255 15.31 -8.36 14.49
CA ARG A 255 15.05 -9.37 15.54
C ARG A 255 14.58 -10.68 14.92
N ALA A 256 13.65 -10.63 13.97
CA ALA A 256 13.12 -11.80 13.27
C ALA A 256 14.23 -12.52 12.49
N TYR A 257 15.08 -11.76 11.78
CA TYR A 257 16.23 -12.32 11.08
C TYR A 257 17.21 -13.01 12.03
N ALA A 258 17.55 -12.36 13.16
CA ALA A 258 18.45 -12.93 14.16
C ALA A 258 17.87 -14.20 14.80
N ALA A 259 16.56 -14.24 15.06
CA ALA A 259 15.87 -15.42 15.58
C ALA A 259 15.90 -16.58 14.56
N GLY A 260 15.60 -16.29 13.30
CA GLY A 260 15.65 -17.28 12.21
C GLY A 260 17.05 -17.86 12.01
N ALA A 261 18.09 -17.02 12.02
CA ALA A 261 19.47 -17.46 11.90
C ALA A 261 19.91 -18.37 13.06
N ARG A 262 19.45 -18.08 14.30
CA ARG A 262 19.70 -18.95 15.46
C ARG A 262 19.03 -20.32 15.33
N MET A 263 17.82 -20.38 14.76
CA MET A 263 17.13 -21.66 14.54
C MET A 263 17.80 -22.51 13.46
N VAL A 264 18.30 -21.89 12.38
CA VAL A 264 19.02 -22.60 11.31
C VAL A 264 20.36 -23.14 11.82
N ASN A 265 21.08 -22.38 12.64
CA ASN A 265 22.38 -22.82 13.18
C ASN A 265 22.27 -23.85 14.31
N ALA A 266 21.06 -24.07 14.85
CA ALA A 266 20.80 -25.07 15.90
C ALA A 266 20.27 -26.41 15.36
N ALA A 267 20.04 -26.51 14.04
CA ALA A 267 19.58 -27.71 13.33
C ALA A 267 20.74 -28.42 12.64
#